data_AF-A0A7X9HFG7-F1
#
_entry.id   AF-A0A7X9HFG7-F1
#
_cell.length_a   1.000
_cell.length_b   1.000
_cell.length_c   1.000
_cell.angle_alpha   90.00
_cell.angle_beta   90.00
_cell.angle_gamma   90.00
#
_symmetry.space_group_name_H-M   'P 1'
#
loop_
_entity.id
_entity.type
_entity.pdbx_description
1 polymer ?
#
loop_
_entity_poly.entity_id
_entity_poly.type
_entity_poly.pdbx_seq_one_letter_code
_entity_poly.pdbx_strand_id
1 'polypeptide(L)' 'MVESYIKQHFENVGDRFPEVARAIYYGIEEERNIYGNASKDEMKELIDEGIPVVPLPKIDDIEN' A
#
# COMPACT_ATOMS: atom_id res chain seq x y z
N MET A 1 -16.64 4.53 -5.94
CA MET A 1 -16.93 3.22 -5.30
C MET A 1 -15.69 2.46 -4.84
N VAL A 2 -14.52 2.56 -5.51
CA VAL A 2 -13.28 1.87 -5.09
C VAL A 2 -12.58 2.54 -3.90
N GLU A 3 -12.52 3.87 -3.87
CA GLU A 3 -11.90 4.63 -2.77
C GLU A 3 -12.52 4.34 -1.40
N SER A 4 -13.85 4.35 -1.35
CA SER A 4 -14.60 4.13 -0.12
C SER A 4 -14.38 2.72 0.42
N TYR A 5 -14.20 1.73 -0.45
CA TYR A 5 -13.91 0.35 -0.05
C TYR A 5 -12.51 0.25 0.58
N ILE A 6 -11.50 0.86 -0.04
CA ILE A 6 -10.13 0.89 0.51
C ILE A 6 -10.12 1.57 1.88
N LYS A 7 -10.73 2.75 1.99
CA LYS A 7 -10.79 3.49 3.28
C LYS A 7 -11.53 2.74 4.40
N GLN A 8 -12.43 1.82 4.06
CA GLN A 8 -13.22 1.06 5.03
C GLN A 8 -12.60 -0.30 5.40
N HIS A 9 -11.81 -0.89 4.49
CA HIS A 9 -11.26 -2.24 4.67
C HIS A 9 -9.73 -2.29 4.80
N PHE A 10 -9.05 -1.18 4.54
CA PHE A 10 -7.60 -1.07 4.59
C PHE A 10 -7.20 0.00 5.61
N GLU A 11 -6.15 -0.28 6.36
CA GLU A 11 -5.53 0.66 7.29
C GLU A 11 -4.65 1.64 6.53
N ASN A 12 -4.87 2.94 6.75
CA ASN A 12 -4.01 3.98 6.20
C ASN A 12 -2.75 4.12 7.05
N VAL A 13 -1.61 3.68 6.52
CA VAL A 13 -0.31 3.79 7.17
C VAL A 13 0.51 5.00 6.68
N GLY A 14 -0.04 5.78 5.74
CA GLY A 14 0.60 6.99 5.21
C GLY A 14 1.97 6.69 4.61
N ASP A 15 2.95 7.55 4.92
CA ASP A 15 4.32 7.46 4.40
C ASP A 15 5.12 6.28 4.98
N ARG A 16 4.58 5.60 6.00
CA ARG A 16 5.20 4.40 6.58
C ARG A 16 4.88 3.12 5.79
N PHE A 17 4.19 3.23 4.65
CA PHE A 17 3.80 2.08 3.86
C PHE A 17 4.95 1.12 3.54
N PRO A 18 6.15 1.58 3.09
CA PRO A 18 7.25 0.67 2.79
C PRO A 18 7.72 -0.11 4.02
N GLU A 19 7.77 0.56 5.18
CA GLU A 19 8.19 -0.03 6.45
C GLU A 19 7.20 -1.09 6.92
N VAL A 20 5.90 -0.77 6.91
CA VAL A 20 4.85 -1.68 7.37
C VAL A 20 4.66 -2.84 6.39
N ALA A 21 4.78 -2.61 5.08
CA ALA A 21 4.74 -3.68 4.08
C ALA A 21 5.87 -4.69 4.30
N ARG A 22 7.10 -4.22 4.54
CA ARG A 22 8.23 -5.07 4.93
C ARG A 22 7.96 -5.80 6.25
N ALA A 23 7.47 -5.09 7.27
CA ALA A 23 7.20 -5.68 8.58
C ALA A 23 6.16 -6.81 8.51
N ILE A 24 5.08 -6.64 7.74
CA ILE A 24 4.07 -7.68 7.51
C ILE A 24 4.67 -8.86 6.75
N TYR A 25 5.42 -8.59 5.66
CA TYR A 25 6.03 -9.64 4.85
C TYR A 25 7.03 -10.50 5.62
N TYR A 26 7.83 -9.89 6.49
CA TYR A 26 8.79 -10.59 7.35
C TYR A 26 8.17 -11.17 8.64
N GLY A 27 6.85 -10.99 8.85
CA GLY A 27 6.15 -11.49 10.04
C GLY A 27 6.51 -10.78 11.35
N ILE A 28 6.99 -9.53 11.27
CA ILE A 28 7.26 -8.66 12.42
C ILE A 28 5.95 -8.06 12.95
N GLU A 29 5.03 -7.72 12.04
CA GLU A 29 3.68 -7.22 12.35
C GLU A 29 2.59 -8.19 11.88
N GLU A 30 1.39 -8.06 12.44
CA GLU A 30 0.22 -8.85 12.03
C GLU A 30 -0.21 -8.54 10.59
N GLU A 31 -0.51 -9.60 9.83
CA GLU A 31 -1.00 -9.49 8.46
C GLU A 31 -2.36 -8.79 8.43
N ARG A 32 -2.41 -7.67 7.71
CA ARG A 32 -3.62 -6.87 7.51
C ARG A 32 -3.54 -6.09 6.21
N ASN A 33 -4.70 -5.67 5.73
CA ASN A 33 -4.82 -4.84 4.54
C ASN A 33 -4.32 -3.42 4.87
N ILE A 34 -3.23 -2.98 4.23
CA ILE A 34 -2.67 -1.64 4.41
C ILE A 34 -2.65 -0.87 3.10
N TYR A 35 -2.77 0.44 3.18
CA TYR A 35 -2.51 1.35 2.07
C TYR A 35 -1.79 2.61 2.57
N GLY A 36 -1.03 3.24 1.69
CA GLY A 36 -0.32 4.47 2.04
C GLY A 36 0.48 5.01 0.86
N ASN A 37 1.44 5.85 1.17
CA ASN A 37 2.30 6.50 0.20
C ASN A 37 3.66 5.81 0.16
N ALA A 38 4.17 5.62 -1.04
CA ALA A 38 5.55 5.23 -1.28
C ALA A 38 6.05 6.00 -2.50
N SER A 39 7.32 6.38 -2.47
CA SER A 39 8.01 6.90 -3.65
C SER A 39 8.16 5.79 -4.70
N LYS A 40 8.50 6.19 -5.93
CA LYS A 40 8.74 5.22 -7.01
C LYS A 40 9.92 4.31 -6.72
N ASP A 41 10.97 4.85 -6.09
CA ASP A 41 12.15 4.09 -5.70
C ASP A 41 11.81 3.08 -4.60
N GLU A 42 11.06 3.49 -3.57
CA GLU A 42 10.60 2.57 -2.52
C GLU A 42 9.68 1.48 -3.06
N MET A 43 8.73 1.80 -3.96
CA MET A 43 7.91 0.77 -4.61
C MET A 43 8.77 -0.23 -5.38
N LYS A 44 9.81 0.25 -6.07
CA LYS A 44 10.72 -0.62 -6.80
C LYS A 44 11.51 -1.52 -5.84
N GLU A 45 12.02 -0.98 -4.74
CA GLU A 45 12.71 -1.77 -3.71
C GLU A 45 11.82 -2.88 -3.16
N LEU A 46 10.55 -2.57 -2.85
CA LEU A 46 9.59 -3.57 -2.37
C LEU A 46 9.39 -4.69 -3.40
N ILE A 47 9.25 -4.35 -4.68
CA ILE A 47 9.11 -5.34 -5.75
C ILE A 47 10.39 -6.17 -5.91
N ASP A 48 11.56 -5.54 -5.87
CA ASP A 48 12.87 -6.21 -5.99
C ASP A 48 13.13 -7.15 -4.79
N GLU A 49 12.60 -6.84 -3.60
CA GLU A 49 12.57 -7.71 -2.42
C GLU A 49 11.57 -8.87 -2.53
N GLY A 50 10.66 -8.83 -3.51
CA GLY A 50 9.59 -9.81 -3.69
C GLY A 50 8.33 -9.52 -2.86
N ILE A 51 8.22 -8.32 -2.30
CA ILE A 51 7.05 -7.88 -1.53
C ILE A 51 5.93 -7.49 -2.51
N PRO A 52 4.75 -8.15 -2.46
CA PRO A 52 3.67 -7.89 -3.40
C PRO A 52 3.00 -6.55 -3.10
N VAL A 53 3.30 -5.53 -3.90
CA VAL A 53 2.67 -4.20 -3.82
C VAL A 53 2.02 -3.82 -5.15
N VAL A 54 0.92 -3.07 -5.08
CA VAL A 54 0.21 -2.58 -6.28
C VAL A 54 -0.04 -1.08 -6.15
N PRO A 55 0.16 -0.30 -7.24
CA PRO A 55 -0.20 1.11 -7.24
C PRO A 55 -1.73 1.25 -7.18
N LEU A 56 -2.22 2.08 -6.27
CA LEU A 56 -3.64 2.44 -6.25
C LEU A 56 -3.95 3.39 -7.41
N PRO A 57 -5.09 3.19 -8.12
CA PRO A 57 -5.54 4.14 -9.12
C PRO A 57 -5.82 5.49 -8.46
N LYS A 58 -5.39 6.58 -9.09
CA LYS A 58 -5.79 7.93 -8.67
C LYS A 58 -7.29 8.07 -8.94
N ILE A 59 -8.06 8.36 -7.89
CA ILE A 59 -9.52 8.47 -8.01
C ILE A 59 -9.94 9.73 -8.78
N ASP A 60 -9.01 10.66 -9.02
CA ASP A 60 -9.23 11.82 -9.90
C ASP A 60 -9.49 11.45 -11.39
N ASP A 61 -9.32 10.18 -11.79
CA ASP A 61 -9.55 9.72 -13.17
C ASP A 61 -10.93 9.02 -13.38
N ILE A 62 -11.85 9.02 -12.40
CA ILE A 62 -13.17 8.35 -12.50
C ILE A 62 -14.35 9.34 -12.46
N GLU A 63 -14.14 10.58 -12.91
CA GLU A 63 -15.23 11.51 -13.23
C GLU A 63 -15.11 12.01 -14.67
N ASN A 64 -15.73 11.28 -15.59
CA ASN A 64 -16.33 11.81 -16.82
C ASN A 64 -17.42 10.87 -17.32
#